data_AF-A0A7W0JXL8-F1
#
_entry.id   AF-A0A7W0JXL8-F1
#
_cell.length_a   1.000
_cell.length_b   1.000
_cell.length_c   1.000
_cell.angle_alpha   90.00
_cell.angle_beta   90.00
_cell.angle_gamma   90.00
#
_symmetry.space_group_name_H-M   'P 1'
#
loop_
_entity.id
_entity.type
_entity.pdbx_description
1 polymer ?
#
loop_
_entity_poly.entity_id
_entity_poly.type
_entity_poly.pdbx_seq_one_letter_code
_entity_poly.pdbx_strand_id
1 'polypeptide(L)' 'MTLIGCSEQAVNEAIPRLVDAGVLAQTTIGRRNRAVEALDLINALTDLERQLASHDDDTRHSSPKWRVPPRRR' A
#
# COMPACT_ATOMS: atom_id res chain seq x y z
N MET A 1 -20.52 -9.14 -9.36
CA MET A 1 -19.41 -10.11 -9.38
C MET A 1 -18.29 -9.52 -8.54
N THR A 2 -18.08 -10.01 -7.32
CA THR A 2 -16.99 -9.53 -6.46
C THR A 2 -15.75 -10.38 -6.69
N LEU A 3 -14.60 -9.71 -6.87
CA LEU A 3 -13.30 -10.31 -7.21
C LEU A 3 -12.84 -11.38 -6.20
N ILE A 4 -13.38 -11.34 -4.99
CA ILE A 4 -12.92 -12.10 -3.81
C ILE A 4 -14.05 -12.92 -3.17
N GLY A 5 -15.24 -12.97 -3.76
CA GLY A 5 -16.39 -13.73 -3.24
C GLY A 5 -17.09 -13.13 -2.01
N CYS A 6 -16.67 -11.95 -1.51
CA CYS A 6 -17.36 -11.25 -0.42
C CYS A 6 -18.59 -10.49 -0.92
N SER A 7 -19.64 -10.35 -0.10
CA SER A 7 -20.75 -9.44 -0.39
C SER A 7 -20.36 -7.99 -0.13
N GLU A 8 -21.01 -7.04 -0.82
CA GLU A 8 -20.76 -5.61 -0.61
C GLU A 8 -21.04 -5.17 0.83
N GLN A 9 -22.07 -5.74 1.46
CA GLN A 9 -22.39 -5.47 2.87
C GLN A 9 -21.27 -5.93 3.81
N ALA A 10 -20.74 -7.14 3.62
CA ALA A 10 -19.65 -7.65 4.45
C ALA A 10 -18.39 -6.77 4.33
N VAL A 11 -18.11 -6.26 3.13
CA VAL A 11 -17.00 -5.33 2.90
C VAL A 11 -17.26 -3.98 3.59
N ASN A 12 -18.46 -3.42 3.47
CA ASN A 12 -18.83 -2.15 4.10
C ASN A 12 -18.80 -2.22 5.63
N GLU A 13 -19.06 -3.38 6.23
CA GLU A 13 -18.91 -3.59 7.69
C GLU A 13 -17.45 -3.80 8.11
N ALA A 14 -16.63 -4.44 7.28
CA ALA A 14 -15.23 -4.71 7.59
C ALA A 14 -14.34 -3.46 7.47
N ILE A 15 -14.59 -2.60 6.48
CA ILE A 15 -13.77 -1.41 6.22
C ILE A 15 -13.63 -0.51 7.46
N PRO A 16 -14.70 -0.08 8.15
CA PRO A 16 -14.59 0.76 9.34
C PRO A 16 -13.78 0.11 10.46
N ARG A 17 -13.93 -1.21 10.66
CA ARG A 17 -13.19 -1.96 11.70
C ARG A 17 -11.70 -2.01 11.40
N LEU A 18 -11.33 -2.19 10.14
CA LEU A 18 -9.93 -2.20 9.71
C LEU A 18 -9.30 -0.81 9.73
N VAL A 19 -10.09 0.24 9.49
CA VAL A 19 -9.64 1.63 9.65
C VAL A 19 -9.42 1.96 11.13
N ASP A 20 -10.35 1.57 12.00
CA ASP A 20 -10.24 1.76 13.46
C ASP A 20 -9.02 1.03 14.05
N ALA A 21 -8.75 -0.19 13.56
CA ALA A 21 -7.56 -0.96 13.91
C ALA A 21 -6.25 -0.41 13.33
N GLY A 22 -6.29 0.67 12.52
CA GLY A 22 -5.13 1.28 11.88
C GLY A 22 -4.54 0.47 10.70
N VAL A 23 -5.19 -0.62 10.30
CA VAL A 23 -4.74 -1.48 9.18
C VAL A 23 -4.99 -0.81 7.83
N LEU A 24 -6.08 -0.02 7.73
CA LEU A 24 -6.43 0.75 6.55
C LEU A 24 -6.44 2.25 6.87
N ALA A 25 -5.92 3.05 5.96
CA ALA A 25 -6.08 4.49 5.97
C ALA A 25 -7.23 4.88 5.03
N GLN A 26 -8.15 5.70 5.52
CA GLN A 26 -9.22 6.25 4.69
C GLN A 26 -8.67 7.46 3.92
N THR A 27 -8.74 7.40 2.59
CA THR A 27 -8.30 8.47 1.70
C THR A 27 -9.46 8.90 0.79
N THR A 28 -9.32 10.07 0.17
CA THR A 28 -10.36 10.60 -0.72
C THR A 28 -9.76 10.83 -2.10
N ILE A 29 -10.23 10.09 -3.10
CA ILE A 29 -9.88 10.33 -4.49
C ILE A 29 -10.94 11.29 -5.05
N GLY A 30 -10.75 12.59 -4.83
CA GLY A 30 -11.68 13.64 -5.27
C GLY A 30 -12.91 13.81 -4.38
N ARG A 31 -14.02 14.36 -4.93
CA ARG A 31 -15.15 14.87 -4.13
C ARG A 31 -16.13 13.79 -3.63
N ARG A 32 -16.19 12.62 -4.29
CA ARG A 32 -17.20 11.58 -4.00
C ARG A 32 -16.65 10.16 -3.91
N ASN A 33 -15.38 9.94 -4.24
CA ASN A 33 -14.80 8.60 -4.21
C ASN A 33 -13.99 8.42 -2.92
N ARG A 34 -14.59 7.73 -1.94
CA ARG A 34 -13.86 7.28 -0.76
C ARG A 34 -13.05 6.06 -1.15
N ALA A 35 -11.74 6.16 -1.00
CA ALA A 35 -10.84 5.05 -1.18
C ALA A 35 -10.26 4.67 0.18
N VAL A 36 -9.85 3.42 0.32
CA VAL A 36 -9.16 2.93 1.50
C VAL A 36 -7.88 2.26 1.04
N GLU A 37 -6.78 2.62 1.69
CA GLU A 37 -5.44 2.15 1.32
C GLU A 37 -4.80 1.45 2.52
N ALA A 38 -4.21 0.29 2.28
CA ALA A 38 -3.34 -0.36 3.24
C ALA A 38 -1.94 0.26 3.14
N LEU A 39 -1.77 1.46 3.70
CA LEU A 39 -0.55 2.25 3.52
C LEU A 39 0.69 1.47 3.97
N ASP A 40 0.60 0.74 5.09
CA ASP A 40 1.70 -0.09 5.59
C ASP A 40 2.08 -1.26 4.66
N LEU A 41 1.10 -1.83 3.95
CA LEU A 41 1.38 -2.88 2.98
C LEU A 41 2.05 -2.32 1.72
N ILE A 42 1.53 -1.21 1.20
CA ILE A 42 2.12 -0.49 0.06
C ILE A 42 3.56 -0.10 0.40
N ASN A 43 3.76 0.37 1.62
CA ASN A 43 5.05 0.73 2.19
C ASN A 43 6.02 -0.45 2.23
N ALA A 44 5.61 -1.58 2.79
CA ALA A 44 6.43 -2.78 2.86
C ALA A 44 6.84 -3.29 1.48
N LEU A 45 5.91 -3.29 0.51
CA LEU A 45 6.22 -3.67 -0.88
C LEU A 45 7.19 -2.69 -1.53
N THR A 46 7.04 -1.38 -1.28
CA THR A 46 7.96 -0.36 -1.78
C THR A 46 9.37 -0.56 -1.23
N ASP A 47 9.49 -0.89 0.06
CA ASP A 47 10.77 -1.13 0.71
C ASP A 47 11.43 -2.41 0.17
N LEU A 48 10.64 -3.46 -0.08
CA LEU A 48 11.11 -4.70 -0.73
C LEU A 48 11.58 -4.45 -2.17
N GLU A 49 10.83 -3.68 -2.96
CA GLU A 49 11.25 -3.34 -4.33
C GLU A 49 12.58 -2.59 -4.31
N ARG A 50 12.77 -1.68 -3.35
CA ARG A 50 14.04 -0.96 -3.17
C ARG A 50 15.19 -1.86 -2.74
N GLN A 51 14.93 -2.90 -1.95
CA GLN A 51 15.95 -3.88 -1.57
C GLN A 51 16.44 -4.66 -2.80
N LEU A 52 15.49 -5.22 -3.55
CA LEU A 52 15.77 -6.02 -4.75
C LEU A 52 16.38 -5.22 -5.89
N ALA A 53 16.17 -3.90 -5.93
CA ALA A 53 16.70 -3.05 -6.98
C ALA A 53 18.21 -2.77 -6.86
N SER A 54 18.83 -3.06 -5.71
CA SER A 54 20.28 -3.05 -5.55
C SER A 54 20.80 -4.47 -5.58
N HIS A 55 21.87 -4.73 -6.34
CA HIS A 55 22.51 -6.04 -6.30
C HIS A 55 23.13 -6.35 -4.91
N ASP A 56 23.46 -5.28 -4.17
CA ASP A 56 23.99 -5.28 -2.80
C ASP A 56 22.88 -5.03 -1.74
N ASP A 57 21.62 -5.24 -2.12
CA ASP A 57 20.42 -5.20 -1.25
C ASP A 57 20.06 -3.81 -0.67
N ASP A 58 20.99 -2.85 -0.60
CA ASP A 58 20.67 -1.48 -0.18
C ASP A 58 21.06 -0.43 -1.23
N THR A 59 20.03 0.30 -1.67
CA THR A 59 20.17 1.47 -2.56
C THR A 59 20.79 2.69 -1.87
N ARG A 60 21.07 2.63 -0.55
CA ARG A 60 21.92 3.58 0.18
C ARG A 60 23.41 3.29 0.01
N HIS A 61 23.77 2.02 -0.20
CA HIS A 61 25.16 1.57 -0.27
C HIS A 61 25.65 1.45 -1.72
N SER A 62 24.76 1.11 -2.65
CA SER A 62 25.05 0.99 -4.08
C SER A 62 24.00 1.69 -4.92
N SER A 63 24.42 2.44 -5.94
CA SER A 63 23.50 3.11 -6.85
C SER A 63 22.59 2.10 -7.57
N PRO A 64 21.28 2.34 -7.65
CA PRO A 64 20.36 1.43 -8.34
C PRO A 64 20.74 1.26 -9.82
N LYS A 65 20.69 0.03 -10.32
CA LYS A 65 20.89 -0.23 -11.77
C LYS A 65 19.66 0.16 -12.61
N TRP A 66 18.49 0.25 -11.98
CA TRP A 66 17.20 0.61 -12.60
C TRP A 66 16.42 1.62 -11.76
N ARG A 67 15.35 2.21 -12.30
CA ARG A 67 14.52 3.18 -11.56
C ARG A 67 13.93 2.52 -10.31
N VAL A 68 14.04 3.21 -9.18
CA VAL A 68 13.49 2.77 -7.89
C VAL A 68 12.45 3.77 -7.38
N PRO A 69 11.45 3.30 -6.62
CA PRO A 69 10.49 4.19 -5.96
C PRO A 69 11.19 5.24 -5.09
N PRO A 70 10.69 6.48 -5.00
CA PRO A 70 11.29 7.54 -4.19
C PRO A 70 11.33 7.16 -2.71
N ARG A 71 12.34 7.65 -1.97
CA ARG A 71 12.37 7.49 -0.51
C ARG A 71 11.26 8.32 0.11
N ARG A 72 10.63 7.79 1.16
CA ARG A 72 9.76 8.60 2.02
C ARG A 72 10.56 9.73 2.65
N ARG A 73 9.92 10.89 2.79
CA ARG A 73 10.48 12.07 3.44
C ARG A 73 10.15 12.05 4.93
#